data_AF-A0A8H5HE07-F1
#
_entry.id   AF-A0A8H5HE07-F1
#
_cell.length_a   1.000
_cell.length_b   1.000
_cell.length_c   1.000
_cell.angle_alpha   90.00
_cell.angle_beta   90.00
_cell.angle_gamma   90.00
#
_symmetry.space_group_name_H-M   'P 1'
#
loop_
_entity.id
_entity.type
_entity.pdbx_description
1 polymer ?
#
loop_
_entity_poly.entity_id
_entity_poly.type
_entity_poly.pdbx_seq_one_letter_code
_entity_poly.pdbx_strand_id
1 'polypeptide(L)'
;MADTAKSSEEPPNLKRAFATVEAARAKEENGNPLGSPSLAPPAKRPRLASSRSPSPPSGPDPYTTLPPPTKAYITLRFQLARFTGVFRVVRVPLNYTFAHLHTLVQFYFGWKGRAHNFRVYSHVTMYTASNRAKAGQMKRFGCAPPVPDSWLTGHNDKMQRDMWKVINQNASWWEVVPGGQRDRQSLEEQIGIGGKDFNYRERKEDGDVTLGMVWNREGGNLTEGECADREIAIAYAASWDVHITLESDNAHRTVNSPSNLPILVQAKGAPPVEDAFLEAQEEVNPKCKTLHNLFYQLSTFERYCTGELGTANRPTKLEIFNAEAERRRIEDCNRQMLKRVRENRDLGEYDKIEVEKSEGSGSGFH
;
A
#
# COMPACT_ATOMS: atom_id res chain seq x y z
N MET A 1 -11.53 -12.60 44.01
CA MET A 1 -10.20 -13.24 43.82
C MET A 1 -10.36 -14.39 42.84
N ALA A 2 -9.85 -14.22 41.62
CA ALA A 2 -9.33 -15.26 40.72
C ALA A 2 -9.03 -14.60 39.36
N ASP A 3 -7.91 -13.88 39.29
CA ASP A 3 -7.35 -13.37 38.04
C ASP A 3 -6.68 -14.51 37.27
N THR A 4 -7.13 -14.77 36.05
CA THR A 4 -6.45 -15.72 35.15
C THR A 4 -5.89 -14.94 33.96
N ALA A 5 -4.62 -14.56 34.07
CA ALA A 5 -3.86 -13.94 32.98
C ALA A 5 -3.53 -15.00 31.91
N LYS A 6 -4.09 -14.86 30.71
CA LYS A 6 -3.69 -15.64 29.53
C LYS A 6 -2.51 -14.95 28.85
N SER A 7 -1.33 -15.55 29.03
CA SER A 7 -0.10 -15.29 28.27
C SER A 7 -0.34 -15.56 26.77
N SER A 8 -0.02 -14.59 25.92
CA SER A 8 0.03 -14.76 24.47
C SER A 8 1.43 -15.24 24.08
N GLU A 9 1.60 -16.55 23.90
CA GLU A 9 2.81 -17.11 23.30
C GLU A 9 2.86 -16.78 21.79
N GLU A 10 3.90 -16.06 21.38
CA GLU A 10 4.32 -16.00 19.98
C GLU A 10 4.77 -17.40 19.51
N PRO A 11 4.44 -17.82 18.27
CA PRO A 11 4.85 -19.13 17.78
C PRO A 11 6.39 -19.19 17.61
N PRO A 12 7.10 -20.13 18.27
CA PRO A 12 8.57 -20.20 18.33
C PRO A 12 9.26 -20.58 17.00
N ASN A 13 8.50 -20.81 15.92
CA ASN A 13 9.05 -21.37 14.67
C ASN A 13 9.60 -20.34 13.67
N LEU A 14 9.25 -19.05 13.79
CA LEU A 14 9.75 -18.03 12.85
C LEU A 14 11.21 -17.64 13.10
N LYS A 15 11.61 -17.48 14.38
CA LYS A 15 13.00 -17.14 14.73
C LYS A 15 14.00 -18.24 14.34
N ARG A 16 13.58 -19.50 14.36
CA ARG A 16 14.43 -20.66 14.02
C ARG A 16 14.65 -20.81 12.51
N ALA A 17 13.65 -20.46 11.70
CA ALA A 17 13.77 -20.46 10.24
C ALA A 17 14.78 -19.40 9.75
N PHE A 18 14.74 -18.18 10.29
CA PHE A 18 15.70 -17.13 9.94
C PHE A 18 17.15 -17.45 10.37
N ALA A 19 17.33 -18.01 11.57
CA ALA A 19 18.65 -18.42 12.05
C ALA A 19 19.30 -19.54 11.20
N THR A 20 18.48 -20.39 10.57
CA THR A 20 18.97 -21.48 9.71
C THR A 20 19.48 -20.95 8.36
N VAL A 21 18.88 -19.87 7.84
CA VAL A 21 19.31 -19.23 6.58
C VAL A 21 20.58 -18.41 6.78
N GLU A 22 20.74 -17.71 7.92
CA GLU A 22 21.99 -17.00 8.23
C GLU A 22 23.16 -17.96 8.51
N ALA A 23 22.91 -19.10 9.17
CA ALA A 23 23.94 -20.12 9.41
C ALA A 23 24.42 -20.84 8.13
N ALA A 24 23.58 -20.91 7.10
CA ALA A 24 23.98 -21.42 5.79
C ALA A 24 24.88 -20.43 5.03
N ARG A 25 24.61 -19.12 5.17
CA ARG A 25 25.40 -18.03 4.56
C ARG A 25 26.80 -17.91 5.17
N ALA A 26 26.92 -18.10 6.48
CA ALA A 26 28.21 -18.08 7.18
C ALA A 26 29.13 -19.28 6.85
N LYS A 27 28.61 -20.33 6.22
CA LYS A 27 29.39 -21.50 5.79
C LYS A 27 29.96 -21.38 4.37
N GLU A 28 29.42 -20.49 3.53
CA GLU A 28 29.97 -20.24 2.19
C GLU A 28 31.13 -19.23 2.20
N GLU A 29 31.23 -18.34 3.20
CA GLU A 29 32.30 -17.33 3.29
C GLU A 29 33.66 -17.87 3.78
N ASN A 30 33.77 -19.13 4.20
CA ASN A 30 35.01 -19.71 4.75
C ASN A 30 35.76 -20.69 3.82
N GLY A 31 35.50 -20.63 2.52
CA GLY A 31 36.18 -21.45 1.51
C GLY A 31 37.43 -20.79 0.90
N ASN A 32 38.58 -21.01 1.53
CA ASN A 32 39.98 -21.00 1.02
C ASN A 32 40.53 -19.83 0.15
N PRO A 33 41.69 -19.24 0.51
CA PRO A 33 42.39 -18.25 -0.30
C PRO A 33 43.35 -18.91 -1.31
N LEU A 34 43.09 -18.75 -2.61
CA LEU A 34 44.01 -19.14 -3.68
C LEU A 34 44.29 -17.94 -4.59
N GLY A 35 45.51 -17.42 -4.46
CA GLY A 35 46.35 -16.86 -5.52
C GLY A 35 45.75 -15.73 -6.37
N SER A 36 46.19 -14.50 -6.12
CA SER A 36 45.99 -13.36 -7.00
C SER A 36 46.82 -13.46 -8.29
N PRO A 37 46.23 -13.41 -9.49
CA PRO A 37 46.93 -12.92 -10.67
C PRO A 37 46.50 -11.48 -10.94
N SER A 38 47.49 -10.59 -11.00
CA SER A 38 47.37 -9.23 -11.51
C SER A 38 46.84 -9.25 -12.94
N LEU A 39 45.66 -8.66 -13.18
CA LEU A 39 45.11 -8.42 -14.51
C LEU A 39 44.49 -7.02 -14.60
N ALA A 40 44.81 -6.35 -15.71
CA ALA A 40 44.53 -4.97 -16.10
C ALA A 40 43.04 -4.56 -16.06
N PRO A 41 42.72 -3.24 -16.06
CA PRO A 41 41.35 -2.74 -16.01
C PRO A 41 40.53 -3.15 -17.27
N PRO A 42 39.26 -3.59 -17.10
CA PRO A 42 38.45 -4.02 -18.22
C PRO A 42 37.93 -2.84 -19.06
N ALA A 43 38.00 -3.02 -20.38
CA ALA A 43 37.48 -2.10 -21.38
C ALA A 43 35.96 -1.90 -21.27
N LYS A 44 35.52 -0.65 -21.49
CA LYS A 44 34.12 -0.22 -21.49
C LYS A 44 33.29 -1.04 -22.49
N ARG A 45 32.39 -1.88 -22.00
CA ARG A 45 31.39 -2.57 -22.84
C ARG A 45 30.39 -1.56 -23.44
N PRO A 46 30.04 -1.67 -24.73
CA PRO A 46 29.02 -0.83 -25.35
C PRO A 46 27.65 -1.14 -24.71
N ARG A 47 26.97 -0.10 -24.23
CA ARG A 47 25.55 -0.20 -23.84
C ARG A 47 24.72 -0.44 -25.10
N LEU A 48 24.26 -1.67 -25.29
CA LEU A 48 23.22 -1.99 -26.28
C LEU A 48 21.98 -1.16 -25.95
N ALA A 49 21.60 -0.29 -26.89
CA ALA A 49 20.40 0.52 -26.80
C ALA A 49 19.19 -0.41 -26.74
N SER A 50 18.57 -0.49 -25.55
CA SER A 50 17.29 -1.15 -25.36
C SER A 50 16.25 -0.46 -26.24
N SER A 51 15.78 -1.18 -27.26
CA SER A 51 14.70 -0.76 -28.14
C SER A 51 13.43 -0.63 -27.32
N ARG A 52 13.10 0.59 -26.90
CA ARG A 52 11.79 0.91 -26.33
C ARG A 52 10.74 0.66 -27.40
N SER A 53 9.99 -0.43 -27.26
CA SER A 53 8.76 -0.64 -28.02
C SER A 53 7.86 0.60 -27.88
N PRO A 54 7.21 1.05 -28.96
CA PRO A 54 6.32 2.20 -28.93
C PRO A 54 5.19 1.92 -27.95
N SER A 55 5.10 2.74 -26.90
CA SER A 55 4.01 2.70 -25.93
C SER A 55 2.67 2.85 -26.66
N PRO A 56 1.65 2.02 -26.34
CA PRO A 56 0.34 2.11 -26.97
C PRO A 56 -0.27 3.51 -26.78
N PRO A 57 -1.19 3.93 -27.67
CA PRO A 57 -1.78 5.26 -27.63
C PRO A 57 -2.40 5.53 -26.26
N SER A 58 -1.92 6.60 -25.63
CA SER A 58 -2.35 7.08 -24.32
C SER A 58 -3.86 7.29 -24.30
N GLY A 59 -4.59 6.33 -23.72
CA GLY A 59 -5.95 6.58 -23.26
C GLY A 59 -5.98 7.73 -22.24
N PRO A 60 -7.18 8.19 -21.84
CA PRO A 60 -7.31 9.14 -20.74
C PRO A 60 -6.67 8.58 -19.47
N ASP A 61 -6.03 9.45 -18.69
CA ASP A 61 -5.37 9.07 -17.44
C ASP A 61 -6.40 8.53 -16.43
N PRO A 62 -6.31 7.25 -16.02
CA PRO A 62 -7.29 6.62 -15.15
C PRO A 62 -7.24 7.15 -13.69
N TYR A 63 -6.22 7.93 -13.31
CA TYR A 63 -6.17 8.56 -11.99
C TYR A 63 -7.01 9.84 -11.92
N THR A 64 -7.30 10.47 -13.06
CA THR A 64 -7.99 11.76 -13.16
C THR A 64 -9.32 11.68 -13.92
N THR A 65 -9.55 10.61 -14.67
CA THR A 65 -10.77 10.40 -15.45
C THR A 65 -11.64 9.33 -14.82
N LEU A 66 -12.94 9.59 -14.68
CA LEU A 66 -13.90 8.60 -14.19
C LEU A 66 -14.26 7.59 -15.30
N PRO A 67 -14.56 6.32 -14.96
CA PRO A 67 -14.94 5.32 -15.95
C PRO A 67 -16.36 5.62 -16.49
N PRO A 68 -16.80 4.93 -17.56
CA PRO A 68 -18.18 5.05 -18.04
C PRO A 68 -19.21 4.74 -16.94
N PRO A 69 -20.38 5.43 -16.90
CA PRO A 69 -21.43 5.13 -15.95
C PRO A 69 -21.91 3.67 -16.00
N THR A 70 -22.15 3.07 -14.85
CA THR A 70 -22.65 1.69 -14.73
C THR A 70 -23.78 1.59 -13.71
N LYS A 71 -24.58 0.52 -13.81
CA LYS A 71 -25.58 0.19 -12.79
C LYS A 71 -25.05 -0.75 -11.71
N ALA A 72 -23.90 -1.39 -11.94
CA ALA A 72 -23.38 -2.44 -11.08
C ALA A 72 -22.40 -1.87 -10.04
N TYR A 73 -22.73 -2.03 -8.77
CA TYR A 73 -21.99 -1.49 -7.62
C TYR A 73 -21.64 -2.58 -6.62
N ILE A 74 -20.60 -2.33 -5.84
CA ILE A 74 -20.18 -3.15 -4.71
C ILE A 74 -19.95 -2.29 -3.48
N THR A 75 -20.38 -2.77 -2.31
CA THR A 75 -20.22 -2.06 -1.04
C THR A 75 -18.96 -2.54 -0.32
N LEU A 76 -17.95 -1.67 -0.29
CA LEU A 76 -16.63 -1.97 0.26
C LEU A 76 -16.38 -1.21 1.56
N ARG A 77 -15.70 -1.88 2.48
CA ARG A 77 -15.15 -1.33 3.70
C ARG A 77 -13.66 -1.08 3.51
N PHE A 78 -13.25 0.18 3.65
CA PHE A 78 -11.86 0.63 3.67
C PHE A 78 -11.44 0.84 5.12
N GLN A 79 -10.74 -0.14 5.69
CA GLN A 79 -10.27 -0.11 7.06
C GLN A 79 -8.80 0.31 7.10
N LEU A 80 -8.50 1.44 7.74
CA LEU A 80 -7.10 1.82 7.98
C LEU A 80 -6.48 0.85 8.99
N ALA A 81 -5.42 0.15 8.60
CA ALA A 81 -4.78 -0.82 9.46
C ALA A 81 -4.08 -0.12 10.63
N ARG A 82 -3.96 -0.79 11.79
CA ARG A 82 -3.35 -0.26 13.03
C ARG A 82 -4.09 0.93 13.69
N PHE A 83 -5.06 1.54 13.01
CA PHE A 83 -5.85 2.67 13.53
C PHE A 83 -7.30 2.27 13.79
N THR A 84 -7.59 1.89 15.04
CA THR A 84 -8.93 1.48 15.48
C THR A 84 -9.96 2.57 15.23
N GLY A 85 -11.07 2.23 14.57
CA GLY A 85 -12.19 3.15 14.37
C GLY A 85 -11.99 4.18 13.27
N VAL A 86 -10.93 4.06 12.46
CA VAL A 86 -10.74 4.86 11.24
C VAL A 86 -11.12 4.01 10.03
N PHE A 87 -12.28 4.29 9.42
CA PHE A 87 -12.75 3.53 8.25
C PHE A 87 -13.73 4.30 7.38
N ARG A 88 -13.96 3.79 6.17
CA ARG A 88 -15.00 4.22 5.23
C ARG A 88 -15.79 3.02 4.75
N VAL A 89 -17.09 3.18 4.56
CA VAL A 89 -17.95 2.23 3.85
C VAL A 89 -18.47 2.95 2.62
N VAL A 90 -18.13 2.44 1.44
CA VAL A 90 -18.36 3.12 0.17
C VAL A 90 -19.01 2.15 -0.80
N ARG A 91 -20.03 2.60 -1.52
CA ARG A 91 -20.54 1.90 -2.70
C ARG A 91 -19.72 2.36 -3.89
N VAL A 92 -19.01 1.44 -4.53
CA VAL A 92 -18.09 1.70 -5.62
C VAL A 92 -18.61 1.02 -6.89
N PRO A 93 -18.55 1.68 -8.06
CA PRO A 93 -18.87 1.03 -9.33
C PRO A 93 -17.95 -0.16 -9.59
N LEU A 94 -18.48 -1.29 -10.06
CA LEU A 94 -17.68 -2.50 -10.31
C LEU A 94 -16.67 -2.34 -11.45
N ASN A 95 -16.89 -1.39 -12.37
CA ASN A 95 -15.95 -1.09 -13.45
C ASN A 95 -14.82 -0.13 -13.02
N TYR A 96 -14.72 0.23 -11.74
CA TYR A 96 -13.54 0.94 -11.23
C TYR A 96 -12.31 0.06 -11.36
N THR A 97 -11.27 0.63 -11.95
CA THR A 97 -9.94 0.02 -11.96
C THR A 97 -9.23 0.26 -10.62
N PHE A 98 -8.08 -0.38 -10.43
CA PHE A 98 -7.26 -0.16 -9.24
C PHE A 98 -6.63 1.24 -9.21
N ALA A 99 -6.41 1.88 -10.37
CA ALA A 99 -6.02 3.29 -10.45
C ALA A 99 -7.12 4.21 -9.87
N HIS A 100 -8.38 3.99 -10.24
CA HIS A 100 -9.51 4.71 -9.64
C HIS A 100 -9.63 4.43 -8.13
N LEU A 101 -9.40 3.18 -7.71
CA LEU A 101 -9.40 2.80 -6.30
C LEU A 101 -8.30 3.51 -5.51
N HIS A 102 -7.10 3.68 -6.11
CA HIS A 102 -6.02 4.47 -5.51
C HIS A 102 -6.46 5.92 -5.32
N THR A 103 -6.98 6.57 -6.36
CA THR A 103 -7.49 7.95 -6.27
C THR A 103 -8.57 8.09 -5.19
N LEU A 104 -9.46 7.10 -5.08
CA LEU A 104 -10.51 7.06 -4.06
C LEU A 104 -9.95 6.96 -2.63
N VAL A 105 -8.91 6.15 -2.42
CA VAL A 105 -8.20 6.05 -1.14
C VAL A 105 -7.52 7.38 -0.80
N GLN A 106 -6.81 7.99 -1.75
CA GLN A 106 -6.18 9.30 -1.55
C GLN A 106 -7.19 10.37 -1.13
N PHE A 107 -8.35 10.41 -1.81
CA PHE A 107 -9.46 11.30 -1.48
C PHE A 107 -10.00 11.09 -0.05
N TYR A 108 -10.45 9.87 0.28
CA TYR A 108 -11.14 9.64 1.56
C TYR A 108 -10.23 9.64 2.80
N PHE A 109 -8.93 9.55 2.60
CA PHE A 109 -7.94 9.59 3.68
C PHE A 109 -7.10 10.88 3.65
N GLY A 110 -7.24 11.74 2.65
CA GLY A 110 -6.56 13.03 2.58
C GLY A 110 -5.05 12.91 2.40
N TRP A 111 -4.63 11.94 1.59
CA TRP A 111 -3.23 11.63 1.33
C TRP A 111 -2.76 12.27 0.02
N LYS A 112 -1.44 12.43 -0.10
CA LYS A 112 -0.81 12.99 -1.30
C LYS A 112 -0.03 11.95 -2.08
N GLY A 113 -0.61 11.47 -3.18
CA GLY A 113 0.05 10.94 -4.40
C GLY A 113 1.39 10.23 -4.21
N ARG A 114 1.46 9.24 -3.32
CA ARG A 114 2.67 8.42 -3.12
C ARG A 114 2.65 7.18 -4.00
N ALA A 115 3.83 6.59 -4.16
CA ALA A 115 3.94 5.23 -4.68
C ALA A 115 3.03 4.30 -3.88
N HIS A 116 2.24 3.51 -4.60
CA HIS A 116 1.32 2.54 -4.03
C HIS A 116 1.52 1.18 -4.66
N ASN A 117 1.05 0.17 -3.95
CA ASN A 117 0.75 -1.13 -4.54
C ASN A 117 -0.55 -1.67 -3.94
N PHE A 118 -1.14 -2.64 -4.64
CA PHE A 118 -2.20 -3.45 -4.09
C PHE A 118 -1.82 -4.91 -4.14
N ARG A 119 -2.33 -5.67 -3.17
CA ARG A 119 -2.27 -7.13 -3.16
C ARG A 119 -3.66 -7.68 -2.95
N VAL A 120 -4.07 -8.57 -3.83
CA VAL A 120 -5.38 -9.23 -3.75
C VAL A 120 -5.18 -10.60 -3.12
N TYR A 121 -5.80 -10.83 -1.96
CA TYR A 121 -5.67 -12.04 -1.18
C TYR A 121 -6.95 -12.86 -1.22
N SER A 122 -6.78 -14.17 -1.09
CA SER A 122 -7.85 -15.15 -0.83
C SER A 122 -7.73 -15.71 0.59
N HIS A 123 -8.63 -16.62 0.98
CA HIS A 123 -8.61 -17.28 2.29
C HIS A 123 -8.52 -16.30 3.46
N VAL A 124 -9.11 -15.11 3.28
CA VAL A 124 -9.03 -14.02 4.23
C VAL A 124 -9.94 -14.31 5.40
N THR A 125 -9.37 -14.22 6.60
CA THR A 125 -10.14 -14.26 7.85
C THR A 125 -10.02 -12.91 8.53
N MET A 126 -11.15 -12.33 8.92
CA MET A 126 -11.20 -11.04 9.59
C MET A 126 -11.08 -11.20 11.10
N TYR A 127 -10.57 -10.18 11.79
CA TYR A 127 -10.73 -10.10 13.24
C TYR A 127 -12.22 -9.99 13.58
N THR A 128 -12.66 -10.83 14.52
CA THR A 128 -14.04 -10.85 15.01
C THR A 128 -14.39 -9.55 15.73
N ALA A 129 -15.68 -9.22 15.79
CA ALA A 129 -16.18 -8.03 16.49
C ALA A 129 -15.83 -8.01 18.00
N SER A 130 -15.57 -9.17 18.60
CA SER A 130 -15.07 -9.27 19.97
C SER A 130 -13.69 -8.62 20.16
N ASN A 131 -12.85 -8.61 19.11
CA ASN A 131 -11.59 -7.85 19.12
C ASN A 131 -11.84 -6.43 18.61
N ARG A 132 -12.48 -5.59 19.44
CA ARG A 132 -12.85 -4.21 19.08
C ARG A 132 -11.68 -3.36 18.59
N ALA A 133 -10.45 -3.64 19.04
CA ALA A 133 -9.26 -2.92 18.62
C ALA A 133 -8.85 -3.21 17.17
N LYS A 134 -9.17 -4.40 16.64
CA LYS A 134 -8.78 -4.81 15.28
C LYS A 134 -9.98 -5.15 14.39
N ALA A 135 -11.20 -4.89 14.85
CA ALA A 135 -12.42 -5.20 14.11
C ALA A 135 -12.38 -4.58 12.70
N GLY A 136 -12.69 -5.40 11.69
CA GLY A 136 -12.62 -5.01 10.28
C GLY A 136 -11.22 -5.05 9.65
N GLN A 137 -10.18 -5.46 10.38
CA GLN A 137 -8.86 -5.74 9.81
C GLN A 137 -8.71 -7.23 9.46
N MET A 138 -7.88 -7.53 8.47
CA MET A 138 -7.49 -8.89 8.15
C MET A 138 -6.62 -9.48 9.27
N LYS A 139 -6.97 -10.70 9.71
CA LYS A 139 -6.23 -11.47 10.72
C LYS A 139 -5.28 -12.47 10.06
N ARG A 140 -5.76 -13.19 9.04
CA ARG A 140 -4.97 -14.10 8.20
C ARG A 140 -5.43 -13.92 6.76
N PHE A 141 -4.54 -14.11 5.82
CA PHE A 141 -4.80 -13.92 4.40
C PHE A 141 -3.77 -14.68 3.57
N GLY A 142 -4.19 -15.12 2.39
CA GLY A 142 -3.37 -15.94 1.50
C GLY A 142 -3.42 -17.41 1.85
N CYS A 143 -3.02 -18.21 0.86
CA CYS A 143 -2.77 -19.63 0.98
C CYS A 143 -1.55 -19.94 0.13
N ALA A 144 -0.66 -20.82 0.62
CA ALA A 144 0.46 -21.24 -0.18
C ALA A 144 -0.06 -22.08 -1.37
N PRO A 145 0.28 -21.73 -2.61
CA PRO A 145 -0.08 -22.53 -3.77
C PRO A 145 0.60 -23.90 -3.69
N PRO A 146 0.19 -24.87 -4.53
CA PRO A 146 0.92 -26.12 -4.70
C PRO A 146 2.40 -25.85 -5.03
N VAL A 147 3.30 -26.68 -4.50
CA VAL A 147 4.73 -26.61 -4.83
C VAL A 147 4.91 -27.03 -6.29
N PRO A 148 5.62 -26.24 -7.13
CA PRO A 148 5.90 -26.65 -8.50
C PRO A 148 6.70 -27.95 -8.54
N ASP A 149 6.37 -28.86 -9.47
CA ASP A 149 7.06 -30.15 -9.60
C ASP A 149 8.55 -29.98 -9.93
N SER A 150 8.91 -28.92 -10.66
CA SER A 150 10.31 -28.57 -10.98
C SER A 150 11.17 -28.33 -9.73
N TRP A 151 10.53 -28.08 -8.59
CA TRP A 151 11.18 -27.80 -7.33
C TRP A 151 11.44 -29.04 -6.48
N LEU A 152 10.81 -30.16 -6.81
CA LEU A 152 10.94 -31.42 -6.08
C LEU A 152 12.05 -32.25 -6.72
N THR A 153 13.28 -32.11 -6.21
CA THR A 153 14.47 -32.76 -6.76
C THR A 153 14.79 -34.12 -6.13
N GLY A 154 13.87 -34.70 -5.35
CA GLY A 154 13.88 -36.09 -4.90
C GLY A 154 14.64 -36.35 -3.58
N HIS A 155 15.69 -35.58 -3.27
CA HIS A 155 16.46 -35.77 -2.04
C HIS A 155 16.09 -34.82 -0.90
N ASN A 156 15.27 -33.80 -1.15
CA ASN A 156 14.89 -32.84 -0.10
C ASN A 156 13.45 -32.32 -0.19
N ASP A 157 12.55 -33.10 -0.79
CA ASP A 157 11.17 -32.71 -1.09
C ASP A 157 10.41 -32.23 0.14
N LYS A 158 10.60 -32.86 1.30
CA LYS A 158 9.92 -32.45 2.53
C LYS A 158 10.38 -31.05 2.97
N MET A 159 11.68 -30.80 3.02
CA MET A 159 12.22 -29.50 3.42
C MET A 159 11.81 -28.41 2.42
N GLN A 160 11.86 -28.71 1.12
CA GLN A 160 11.43 -27.79 0.06
C GLN A 160 9.93 -27.46 0.17
N ARG A 161 9.08 -28.46 0.43
CA ARG A 161 7.64 -28.25 0.67
C ARG A 161 7.37 -27.43 1.93
N ASP A 162 8.07 -27.71 3.02
CA ASP A 162 7.92 -26.97 4.28
C ASP A 162 8.38 -25.52 4.11
N MET A 163 9.53 -25.31 3.46
CA MET A 163 10.04 -23.97 3.13
C MET A 163 9.10 -23.21 2.18
N TRP A 164 8.58 -23.86 1.15
CA TRP A 164 7.60 -23.28 0.24
C TRP A 164 6.36 -22.78 0.98
N LYS A 165 5.81 -23.62 1.87
CA LYS A 165 4.65 -23.24 2.70
C LYS A 165 4.96 -22.03 3.57
N VAL A 166 6.13 -21.97 4.19
CA VAL A 166 6.51 -20.83 5.05
C VAL A 166 6.68 -19.54 4.24
N ILE A 167 7.35 -19.61 3.10
CA ILE A 167 7.58 -18.44 2.23
C ILE A 167 6.25 -17.93 1.65
N ASN A 168 5.39 -18.85 1.22
CA ASN A 168 4.16 -18.51 0.49
C ASN A 168 2.88 -18.57 1.34
N GLN A 169 2.97 -18.68 2.67
CA GLN A 169 1.78 -18.78 3.53
C GLN A 169 0.81 -17.60 3.38
N ASN A 170 1.33 -16.43 2.98
CA ASN A 170 0.57 -15.22 2.70
C ASN A 170 0.68 -14.82 1.21
N ALA A 171 0.66 -15.79 0.30
CA ALA A 171 0.68 -15.50 -1.13
C ALA A 171 -0.60 -14.74 -1.53
N SER A 172 -0.42 -13.63 -2.25
CA SER A 172 -1.51 -12.94 -2.95
C SER A 172 -1.73 -13.58 -4.32
N TRP A 173 -2.96 -13.53 -4.81
CA TRP A 173 -3.27 -13.91 -6.20
C TRP A 173 -2.63 -12.91 -7.17
N TRP A 174 -2.93 -11.63 -6.94
CA TRP A 174 -2.40 -10.53 -7.75
C TRP A 174 -1.56 -9.57 -6.92
N GLU A 175 -0.47 -9.10 -7.53
CA GLU A 175 0.18 -7.85 -7.15
C GLU A 175 -0.14 -6.81 -8.21
N VAL A 176 -0.88 -5.78 -7.83
CA VAL A 176 -1.28 -4.72 -8.75
C VAL A 176 -0.39 -3.50 -8.51
N VAL A 177 0.28 -3.06 -9.56
CA VAL A 177 1.29 -1.98 -9.53
C VAL A 177 0.86 -0.81 -10.42
N PRO A 178 1.40 0.40 -10.20
CA PRO A 178 1.17 1.54 -11.09
C PRO A 178 1.58 1.23 -12.53
N GLY A 179 0.90 1.83 -13.50
CA GLY A 179 1.21 1.68 -14.93
C GLY A 179 2.69 1.88 -15.26
N GLY A 180 3.23 1.04 -16.15
CA GLY A 180 4.64 1.04 -16.53
C GLY A 180 5.61 0.41 -15.52
N GLN A 181 5.10 -0.14 -14.41
CA GLN A 181 5.91 -0.88 -13.44
C GLN A 181 5.78 -2.41 -13.55
N ARG A 182 4.98 -2.92 -14.50
CA ARG A 182 4.76 -4.37 -14.65
C ARG A 182 6.06 -5.16 -14.82
N ASP A 183 6.92 -4.71 -15.73
CA ASP A 183 8.17 -5.40 -16.09
C ASP A 183 9.33 -5.11 -15.13
N ARG A 184 9.13 -4.24 -14.14
CA ARG A 184 10.19 -3.85 -13.21
C ARG A 184 10.38 -4.96 -12.19
N GLN A 185 11.47 -5.73 -12.28
CA GLN A 185 11.76 -6.79 -11.31
C GLN A 185 11.58 -6.31 -9.86
N SER A 186 10.93 -7.13 -9.03
CA SER A 186 10.82 -6.82 -7.60
C SER A 186 12.23 -6.74 -6.98
N LEU A 187 12.38 -6.06 -5.84
CA LEU A 187 13.66 -6.05 -5.16
C LEU A 187 14.10 -7.48 -4.78
N GLU A 188 13.16 -8.35 -4.38
CA GLU A 188 13.44 -9.76 -4.06
C GLU A 188 14.00 -10.50 -5.28
N GLU A 189 13.40 -10.29 -6.46
CA GLU A 189 13.88 -10.83 -7.73
C GLU A 189 15.28 -10.30 -8.08
N GLN A 190 15.54 -9.01 -7.84
CA GLN A 190 16.83 -8.38 -8.12
C GLN A 190 17.96 -8.89 -7.22
N ILE A 191 17.66 -9.17 -5.95
CA ILE A 191 18.65 -9.69 -4.98
C ILE A 191 18.75 -11.22 -5.00
N GLY A 192 18.06 -11.89 -5.93
CA GLY A 192 18.10 -13.35 -6.09
C GLY A 192 17.45 -14.14 -4.96
N ILE A 193 16.76 -13.47 -4.03
CA ILE A 193 16.04 -14.12 -2.94
C ILE A 193 14.69 -14.58 -3.50
N GLY A 194 14.61 -15.86 -3.87
CA GLY A 194 13.38 -16.47 -4.35
C GLY A 194 13.23 -16.57 -5.87
N GLY A 195 14.31 -16.47 -6.66
CA GLY A 195 14.25 -16.69 -8.12
C GLY A 195 13.09 -15.97 -8.84
N LYS A 196 12.80 -16.34 -10.08
CA LYS A 196 11.48 -16.01 -10.67
C LYS A 196 10.41 -17.03 -10.25
N ASP A 197 10.85 -18.24 -9.94
CA ASP A 197 9.97 -19.37 -9.69
C ASP A 197 9.30 -19.35 -8.31
N PHE A 198 9.76 -18.50 -7.37
CA PHE A 198 9.10 -18.38 -6.06
C PHE A 198 8.08 -17.24 -6.01
N ASN A 199 8.04 -16.36 -7.01
CA ASN A 199 7.05 -15.31 -7.07
C ASN A 199 5.79 -15.81 -7.79
N TYR A 200 4.93 -16.52 -7.07
CA TYR A 200 3.65 -17.04 -7.60
C TYR A 200 2.66 -15.93 -7.99
N ARG A 201 2.96 -14.68 -7.65
CA ARG A 201 2.01 -13.57 -7.77
C ARG A 201 1.97 -13.09 -9.21
N GLU A 202 0.79 -13.14 -9.82
CA GLU A 202 0.60 -12.51 -11.11
C GLU A 202 0.64 -10.99 -10.94
N ARG A 203 1.57 -10.32 -11.63
CA ARG A 203 1.67 -8.86 -11.58
C ARG A 203 0.81 -8.21 -12.66
N LYS A 204 -0.04 -7.27 -12.25
CA LYS A 204 -0.97 -6.53 -13.12
C LYS A 204 -0.78 -5.03 -12.99
N GLU A 205 -1.06 -4.28 -14.05
CA GLU A 205 -1.11 -2.83 -13.96
C GLU A 205 -2.48 -2.38 -13.43
N ASP A 206 -2.49 -1.32 -12.63
CA ASP A 206 -3.68 -0.84 -11.95
C ASP A 206 -4.73 -0.21 -12.86
N GLY A 207 -4.34 0.16 -14.09
CA GLY A 207 -5.25 0.54 -15.17
C GLY A 207 -5.98 -0.63 -15.82
N ASP A 208 -5.43 -1.85 -15.76
CA ASP A 208 -5.92 -3.01 -16.53
C ASP A 208 -6.92 -3.87 -15.76
N VAL A 209 -6.90 -3.80 -14.42
CA VAL A 209 -7.74 -4.63 -13.56
C VAL A 209 -8.88 -3.84 -12.95
N THR A 210 -10.08 -4.42 -12.95
CA THR A 210 -11.28 -3.81 -12.34
C THR A 210 -11.72 -4.54 -11.08
N LEU A 211 -12.51 -3.87 -10.23
CA LEU A 211 -13.16 -4.50 -9.08
C LEU A 211 -14.07 -5.65 -9.49
N GLY A 212 -14.72 -5.55 -10.65
CA GLY A 212 -15.54 -6.60 -11.24
C GLY A 212 -14.75 -7.87 -11.56
N MET A 213 -13.44 -7.78 -11.81
CA MET A 213 -12.60 -8.97 -11.99
C MET A 213 -12.23 -9.64 -10.66
N VAL A 214 -12.28 -8.90 -9.54
CA VAL A 214 -12.01 -9.45 -8.22
C VAL A 214 -13.27 -10.11 -7.65
N TRP A 215 -14.39 -9.40 -7.70
CA TRP A 215 -15.69 -9.81 -7.17
C TRP A 215 -16.74 -9.76 -8.30
N ASN A 216 -16.77 -10.80 -9.15
CA ASN A 216 -17.83 -10.96 -10.13
C ASN A 216 -18.90 -11.92 -9.62
N ARG A 217 -20.16 -11.49 -9.61
CA ARG A 217 -21.29 -12.33 -9.18
C ARG A 217 -21.69 -13.35 -10.25
N GLU A 218 -21.59 -13.01 -11.53
CA GLU A 218 -22.16 -13.81 -12.63
C GLU A 218 -21.16 -14.80 -13.23
N GLY A 219 -19.86 -14.48 -13.19
CA GLY A 219 -18.79 -15.28 -13.79
C GLY A 219 -17.87 -16.00 -12.80
N GLY A 220 -18.19 -15.97 -11.51
CA GLY A 220 -17.28 -16.39 -10.44
C GLY A 220 -16.27 -15.29 -10.09
N ASN A 221 -15.86 -15.25 -8.82
CA ASN A 221 -14.86 -14.30 -8.34
C ASN A 221 -13.44 -14.66 -8.82
N LEU A 222 -12.44 -13.87 -8.40
CA LEU A 222 -11.03 -14.08 -8.76
C LEU A 222 -10.52 -15.51 -8.56
N THR A 223 -11.07 -16.24 -7.60
CA THR A 223 -10.65 -17.60 -7.25
C THR A 223 -11.45 -18.68 -7.98
N GLU A 224 -12.28 -18.28 -8.95
CA GLU A 224 -13.14 -19.17 -9.74
C GLU A 224 -14.04 -20.07 -8.87
N GLY A 225 -14.41 -19.58 -7.68
CA GLY A 225 -15.26 -20.29 -6.72
C GLY A 225 -14.52 -21.10 -5.65
N GLU A 226 -13.19 -21.13 -5.63
CA GLU A 226 -12.41 -21.77 -4.55
C GLU A 226 -12.67 -21.10 -3.19
N CYS A 227 -12.81 -19.78 -3.17
CA CYS A 227 -13.15 -18.98 -2.00
C CYS A 227 -14.50 -18.29 -2.15
N ALA A 228 -15.20 -18.09 -1.04
CA ALA A 228 -16.34 -17.17 -1.01
C ALA A 228 -15.88 -15.71 -1.16
N ASP A 229 -16.73 -14.83 -1.68
CA ASP A 229 -16.38 -13.41 -1.91
C ASP A 229 -15.88 -12.69 -0.65
N ARG A 230 -16.43 -13.04 0.52
CA ARG A 230 -16.04 -12.49 1.83
C ARG A 230 -14.66 -12.94 2.31
N GLU A 231 -14.11 -13.99 1.70
CA GLU A 231 -12.77 -14.51 1.94
C GLU A 231 -11.75 -13.92 0.96
N ILE A 232 -12.17 -12.96 0.13
CA ILE A 232 -11.31 -12.19 -0.76
C ILE A 232 -11.20 -10.76 -0.23
N ALA A 233 -9.99 -10.23 -0.20
CA ALA A 233 -9.72 -8.87 0.23
C ALA A 233 -8.57 -8.25 -0.56
N ILE A 234 -8.51 -6.92 -0.53
CA ILE A 234 -7.41 -6.17 -1.12
C ILE A 234 -6.65 -5.47 0.02
N ALA A 235 -5.33 -5.64 0.07
CA ALA A 235 -4.47 -4.76 0.85
C ALA A 235 -3.92 -3.68 -0.08
N TYR A 236 -4.15 -2.43 0.28
CA TYR A 236 -3.51 -1.27 -0.32
C TYR A 236 -2.37 -0.83 0.58
N ALA A 237 -1.17 -0.64 0.02
CA ALA A 237 -0.02 -0.11 0.75
C ALA A 237 0.51 1.14 0.07
N ALA A 238 0.66 2.22 0.85
CA ALA A 238 1.34 3.45 0.49
C ALA A 238 2.08 3.98 1.74
N SER A 239 1.79 5.21 2.19
CA SER A 239 2.23 5.73 3.50
C SER A 239 1.70 4.88 4.66
N TRP A 240 0.50 4.34 4.49
CA TRP A 240 -0.17 3.44 5.43
C TRP A 240 -0.87 2.31 4.70
N ASP A 241 -1.19 1.26 5.46
CA ASP A 241 -1.89 0.09 4.96
C ASP A 241 -3.42 0.27 5.11
N VAL A 242 -4.18 0.01 4.04
CA VAL A 242 -5.64 -0.03 4.06
C VAL A 242 -6.10 -1.41 3.65
N HIS A 243 -6.92 -2.05 4.49
CA HIS A 243 -7.59 -3.30 4.16
C HIS A 243 -8.95 -2.98 3.55
N ILE A 244 -9.19 -3.47 2.33
CA ILE A 244 -10.42 -3.25 1.57
C ILE A 244 -11.14 -4.59 1.47
N THR A 245 -12.36 -4.64 2.01
CA THR A 245 -13.15 -5.88 2.15
C THR A 245 -14.62 -5.62 1.81
N LEU A 246 -15.41 -6.67 1.62
CA LEU A 246 -16.85 -6.53 1.53
C LEU A 246 -17.44 -6.15 2.89
N GLU A 247 -18.33 -5.16 2.91
CA GLU A 247 -18.99 -4.76 4.17
C GLU A 247 -20.02 -5.80 4.63
N SER A 248 -20.62 -6.56 3.70
CA SER A 248 -21.63 -7.59 4.02
C SER A 248 -21.71 -8.66 2.94
N ASP A 249 -22.34 -9.81 3.24
CA ASP A 249 -22.59 -10.88 2.27
C ASP A 249 -23.46 -10.41 1.07
N ASN A 250 -24.26 -9.35 1.25
CA ASN A 250 -25.07 -8.71 0.20
C ASN A 250 -24.45 -7.38 -0.26
N ALA A 251 -23.14 -7.38 -0.51
CA ALA A 251 -22.40 -6.17 -0.92
C ALA A 251 -22.72 -5.71 -2.35
N HIS A 252 -23.08 -6.63 -3.25
CA HIS A 252 -23.44 -6.31 -4.64
C HIS A 252 -24.79 -5.59 -4.71
N ARG A 253 -24.84 -4.51 -5.50
CA ARG A 253 -26.03 -3.68 -5.69
C ARG A 253 -26.18 -3.29 -7.14
N THR A 254 -27.42 -3.22 -7.59
CA THR A 254 -27.79 -2.66 -8.88
C THR A 254 -28.55 -1.37 -8.61
N VAL A 255 -28.12 -0.27 -9.22
CA VAL A 255 -28.80 1.03 -9.12
C VAL A 255 -29.69 1.29 -10.34
N ASN A 256 -30.77 2.05 -10.15
CA ASN A 256 -31.74 2.31 -11.21
C ASN A 256 -31.14 3.18 -12.34
N SER A 257 -30.46 4.26 -11.95
CA SER A 257 -29.80 5.20 -12.85
C SER A 257 -28.30 4.91 -12.89
N PRO A 258 -27.70 4.64 -14.06
CA PRO A 258 -26.27 4.44 -14.18
C PRO A 258 -25.49 5.64 -13.64
N SER A 259 -24.40 5.38 -12.93
CA SER A 259 -23.47 6.40 -12.45
C SER A 259 -22.06 5.82 -12.39
N ASN A 260 -21.06 6.68 -12.42
CA ASN A 260 -19.66 6.36 -12.24
C ASN A 260 -19.10 6.96 -10.94
N LEU A 261 -19.96 7.54 -10.09
CA LEU A 261 -19.55 8.17 -8.85
C LEU A 261 -19.67 7.20 -7.67
N PRO A 262 -18.70 7.22 -6.74
CA PRO A 262 -18.76 6.44 -5.51
C PRO A 262 -19.72 7.11 -4.51
N ILE A 263 -20.36 6.31 -3.66
CA ILE A 263 -21.30 6.80 -2.65
C ILE A 263 -20.75 6.47 -1.27
N LEU A 264 -20.35 7.49 -0.51
CA LEU A 264 -19.95 7.32 0.88
C LEU A 264 -21.19 7.02 1.75
N VAL A 265 -21.27 5.80 2.27
CA VAL A 265 -22.38 5.35 3.12
C VAL A 265 -22.11 5.68 4.59
N GLN A 266 -20.89 5.43 5.03
CA GLN A 266 -20.47 5.65 6.40
C GLN A 266 -19.00 6.02 6.46
N ALA A 267 -18.65 6.92 7.37
CA ALA A 267 -17.26 7.20 7.69
C ALA A 267 -17.08 7.43 9.19
N LYS A 268 -15.91 7.05 9.71
CA LYS A 268 -15.51 7.33 11.09
C LYS A 268 -14.03 7.63 11.16
N GLY A 269 -13.66 8.62 11.96
CA GLY A 269 -12.28 9.04 12.20
C GLY A 269 -11.56 9.56 10.95
N ALA A 270 -10.32 10.00 11.14
CA ALA A 270 -9.40 10.37 10.07
C ALA A 270 -8.01 9.82 10.38
N PRO A 271 -7.16 9.60 9.36
CA PRO A 271 -5.78 9.12 9.59
C PRO A 271 -4.98 10.09 10.47
N PRO A 272 -3.74 9.75 10.86
CA PRO A 272 -2.78 10.74 11.36
C PRO A 272 -2.22 11.61 10.21
N VAL A 273 -1.72 12.80 10.51
CA VAL A 273 -1.13 13.70 9.51
C VAL A 273 0.09 13.04 8.84
N GLU A 274 0.16 13.11 7.51
CA GLU A 274 1.29 12.58 6.74
C GLU A 274 2.58 13.31 7.09
N ASP A 275 3.67 12.56 7.29
CA ASP A 275 5.02 13.08 7.57
C ASP A 275 5.08 14.07 8.74
N ALA A 276 4.14 13.97 9.69
CA ALA A 276 4.23 14.72 10.93
C ALA A 276 5.54 14.35 11.64
N PHE A 277 6.51 15.26 11.61
CA PHE A 277 7.69 15.19 12.47
C PHE A 277 7.24 15.20 13.94
N LEU A 278 8.09 14.72 14.84
CA LEU A 278 7.87 14.49 16.28
C LEU A 278 7.19 15.66 17.05
N GLU A 279 7.10 16.85 16.46
CA GLU A 279 6.50 18.06 17.02
C GLU A 279 4.97 18.17 16.86
N ALA A 280 4.28 17.18 16.28
CA ALA A 280 2.82 17.13 16.25
C ALA A 280 2.18 16.77 17.61
N GLN A 281 2.67 17.37 18.71
CA GLN A 281 2.28 17.03 20.09
C GLN A 281 0.79 17.24 20.39
N GLU A 282 0.03 17.92 19.52
CA GLU A 282 -1.40 18.23 19.74
C GLU A 282 -2.35 17.51 18.76
N GLU A 283 -1.90 16.46 18.07
CA GLU A 283 -2.79 15.70 17.19
C GLU A 283 -3.88 14.95 17.97
N VAL A 284 -5.14 15.22 17.63
CA VAL A 284 -6.28 14.51 18.20
C VAL A 284 -6.24 13.05 17.76
N ASN A 285 -6.59 12.14 18.69
CA ASN A 285 -6.66 10.72 18.40
C ASN A 285 -7.40 10.46 17.06
N PRO A 286 -6.83 9.69 16.11
CA PRO A 286 -7.40 9.44 14.78
C PRO A 286 -8.89 9.07 14.77
N LYS A 287 -9.36 8.30 15.76
CA LYS A 287 -10.77 7.88 15.88
C LYS A 287 -11.74 9.03 16.23
N CYS A 288 -11.21 10.11 16.80
CA CYS A 288 -11.97 11.27 17.28
C CYS A 288 -11.93 12.44 16.28
N LYS A 289 -11.07 12.39 15.27
CA LYS A 289 -11.04 13.39 14.22
C LYS A 289 -12.34 13.40 13.43
N THR A 290 -12.82 14.60 13.11
CA THR A 290 -14.06 14.78 12.35
C THR A 290 -13.80 14.73 10.84
N LEU A 291 -14.84 14.50 10.05
CA LEU A 291 -14.79 14.61 8.60
C LEU A 291 -15.60 15.81 8.14
N HIS A 292 -15.12 16.47 7.08
CA HIS A 292 -15.88 17.52 6.42
C HIS A 292 -17.18 16.98 5.79
N ASN A 293 -18.30 17.69 5.92
CA ASN A 293 -19.61 17.24 5.40
C ASN A 293 -19.64 17.05 3.88
N LEU A 294 -18.77 17.75 3.15
CA LEU A 294 -18.65 17.62 1.69
C LEU A 294 -18.27 16.20 1.22
N PHE A 295 -17.66 15.37 2.06
CA PHE A 295 -17.39 13.96 1.72
C PHE A 295 -18.65 13.13 1.42
N TYR A 296 -19.82 13.56 1.89
CA TYR A 296 -21.10 12.90 1.65
C TYR A 296 -21.82 13.41 0.40
N GLN A 297 -21.29 14.44 -0.26
CA GLN A 297 -21.86 14.95 -1.52
C GLN A 297 -21.26 14.20 -2.71
N LEU A 298 -22.14 13.67 -3.58
CA LEU A 298 -21.77 12.85 -4.74
C LEU A 298 -20.77 13.56 -5.70
N SER A 299 -21.00 14.85 -5.99
CA SER A 299 -20.18 15.63 -6.92
C SER A 299 -18.79 15.98 -6.37
N THR A 300 -18.55 15.82 -5.07
CA THR A 300 -17.26 16.19 -4.47
C THR A 300 -16.11 15.36 -5.00
N PHE A 301 -16.33 14.06 -5.22
CA PHE A 301 -15.28 13.18 -5.74
C PHE A 301 -14.93 13.51 -7.20
N GLU A 302 -15.94 13.81 -8.02
CA GLU A 302 -15.74 14.27 -9.40
C GLU A 302 -14.88 15.54 -9.45
N ARG A 303 -15.22 16.53 -8.61
CA ARG A 303 -14.47 17.79 -8.48
C ARG A 303 -13.04 17.59 -7.94
N TYR A 304 -12.82 16.53 -7.16
CA TYR A 304 -11.48 16.13 -6.74
C TYR A 304 -10.68 15.53 -7.92
N CYS A 305 -11.30 14.64 -8.71
CA CYS A 305 -10.67 14.06 -9.90
C CYS A 305 -10.28 15.13 -10.94
N THR A 306 -11.08 16.19 -11.10
CA THR A 306 -10.75 17.33 -11.97
C THR A 306 -9.74 18.31 -11.36
N GLY A 307 -9.31 18.10 -10.12
CA GLY A 307 -8.34 18.96 -9.42
C GLY A 307 -8.91 20.29 -8.93
N GLU A 308 -10.24 20.47 -8.94
CA GLU A 308 -10.90 21.66 -8.38
C GLU A 308 -10.86 21.65 -6.84
N LEU A 309 -11.03 20.47 -6.25
CA LEU A 309 -10.95 20.24 -4.82
C LEU A 309 -9.70 19.44 -4.46
N GLY A 310 -9.19 19.71 -3.26
CA GLY A 310 -8.17 18.89 -2.61
C GLY A 310 -8.65 18.38 -1.26
N THR A 311 -7.97 17.36 -0.77
CA THR A 311 -8.22 16.78 0.55
C THR A 311 -6.93 16.80 1.35
N ALA A 312 -7.00 17.19 2.62
CA ALA A 312 -5.85 17.18 3.51
C ALA A 312 -6.27 16.73 4.90
N ASN A 313 -5.42 15.90 5.48
CA ASN A 313 -5.55 15.54 6.87
C ASN A 313 -4.93 16.62 7.77
N ARG A 314 -5.70 17.09 8.75
CA ARG A 314 -5.29 18.11 9.74
C ARG A 314 -5.25 17.47 11.14
N PRO A 315 -4.63 18.13 12.14
CA PRO A 315 -4.56 17.59 13.51
C PRO A 315 -5.91 17.26 14.15
N THR A 316 -6.99 17.97 13.77
CA THR A 316 -8.33 17.81 14.38
C THR A 316 -9.39 17.24 13.44
N LYS A 317 -9.19 17.30 12.12
CA LYS A 317 -10.20 16.93 11.12
C LYS A 317 -9.58 16.50 9.78
N LEU A 318 -10.32 15.73 9.00
CA LEU A 318 -10.08 15.53 7.57
C LEU A 318 -10.85 16.59 6.78
N GLU A 319 -10.11 17.44 6.06
CA GLU A 319 -10.63 18.63 5.40
C GLU A 319 -10.71 18.47 3.89
N ILE A 320 -11.73 19.09 3.29
CA ILE A 320 -11.82 19.34 1.85
C ILE A 320 -11.63 20.84 1.64
N PHE A 321 -10.77 21.20 0.71
CA PHE A 321 -10.46 22.60 0.40
C PHE A 321 -10.52 22.83 -1.12
N ASN A 322 -10.74 24.08 -1.52
CA ASN A 322 -10.60 24.47 -2.92
C ASN A 322 -9.11 24.52 -3.30
N ALA A 323 -8.72 23.81 -4.36
CA ALA A 323 -7.32 23.64 -4.72
C ALA A 323 -6.64 24.95 -5.11
N GLU A 324 -7.36 25.86 -5.76
CA GLU A 324 -6.83 27.18 -6.13
C GLU A 324 -6.61 28.06 -4.90
N ALA A 325 -7.56 28.06 -3.97
CA ALA A 325 -7.44 28.80 -2.72
C ALA A 325 -6.25 28.29 -1.88
N GLU A 326 -6.02 26.98 -1.81
CA GLU A 326 -4.87 26.42 -1.08
C GLU A 326 -3.54 26.73 -1.76
N ARG A 327 -3.48 26.72 -3.10
CA ARG A 327 -2.29 27.17 -3.85
C ARG A 327 -1.94 28.61 -3.49
N ARG A 328 -2.91 29.52 -3.53
CA ARG A 328 -2.72 30.93 -3.12
C ARG A 328 -2.25 31.04 -1.68
N ARG A 329 -2.83 30.27 -0.75
CA ARG A 329 -2.42 30.25 0.66
C ARG A 329 -0.97 29.81 0.84
N ILE A 330 -0.53 28.77 0.13
CA ILE A 330 0.85 28.27 0.17
C ILE A 330 1.82 29.31 -0.43
N GLU A 331 1.47 29.90 -1.57
CA GLU A 331 2.27 30.94 -2.20
C GLU A 331 2.45 32.16 -1.30
N ASP A 332 1.38 32.62 -0.65
CA ASP A 332 1.44 33.74 0.28
C ASP A 332 2.22 33.42 1.56
N CYS A 333 2.10 32.19 2.08
CA CYS A 333 2.93 31.71 3.19
C CYS A 333 4.42 31.72 2.81
N ASN A 334 4.77 31.17 1.64
CA ASN A 334 6.14 31.15 1.14
C ASN A 334 6.67 32.57 0.91
N ARG A 335 5.83 33.47 0.39
CA ARG A 335 6.17 34.90 0.19
C ARG A 335 6.48 35.59 1.51
N GLN A 336 5.66 35.37 2.54
CA GLN A 336 5.88 35.92 3.88
C GLN A 336 7.14 35.34 4.53
N MET A 337 7.37 34.03 4.39
CA MET A 337 8.57 33.38 4.92
C MET A 337 9.85 33.94 4.25
N LEU A 338 9.86 34.08 2.92
CA LEU A 338 10.96 34.69 2.19
C LEU A 338 11.19 36.16 2.59
N LYS A 339 10.12 36.91 2.88
CA LYS A 339 10.23 38.28 3.39
C LYS A 339 10.94 38.30 4.76
N ARG A 340 10.55 37.42 5.69
CA ARG A 340 11.19 37.31 7.01
C ARG A 340 12.67 36.92 6.90
N VAL A 341 13.00 35.96 6.02
CA VAL A 341 14.40 35.56 5.79
C VAL A 341 15.24 36.73 5.26
N ARG A 342 14.68 37.57 4.38
CA ARG A 342 15.37 38.77 3.87
C ARG A 342 15.53 39.84 4.95
N GLU A 343 14.46 40.13 5.68
CA GLU A 343 14.50 41.10 6.79
C GLU A 343 15.53 40.69 7.85
N ASN A 344 15.58 39.41 8.22
CA ASN A 344 16.59 38.89 9.16
C ASN A 344 18.01 38.96 8.59
N ARG A 345 18.18 38.78 7.28
CA ARG A 345 19.48 38.94 6.61
C ARG A 345 19.97 40.39 6.64
N ASP A 346 19.06 41.33 6.38
CA ASP A 346 19.39 42.77 6.33
C ASP A 346 19.66 43.35 7.73
N LEU A 347 19.14 42.72 8.79
CA LEU A 347 19.40 43.10 10.18
C LEU A 347 20.78 42.65 10.71
N GLY A 348 21.62 42.00 9.89
CA GLY A 348 22.97 41.60 10.30
C GLY A 348 23.02 40.51 11.38
N GLU A 349 21.89 39.84 11.64
CA GLU A 349 21.74 38.81 12.67
C GLU A 349 22.17 37.42 12.14
N TYR A 350 23.34 37.37 11.49
CA TYR A 350 23.92 36.14 10.91
C TYR A 350 25.24 35.71 11.53
N ASP A 351 25.51 36.09 12.79
CA ASP A 351 26.53 35.44 13.61
C ASP A 351 25.86 34.74 14.80
N LYS A 352 25.91 33.39 14.81
CA LYS A 352 25.41 32.43 15.85
C LYS A 352 24.13 31.65 15.58
N ILE A 353 23.87 31.26 14.33
CA ILE A 353 23.32 29.91 14.11
C ILE A 353 24.46 29.09 13.49
N GLU A 354 25.46 28.77 14.32
CA GLU A 354 26.29 27.62 14.02
C GLU A 354 25.33 26.44 13.91
N VAL A 355 25.19 25.96 12.68
CA VAL A 355 24.70 24.62 12.44
C VAL A 355 25.66 23.71 13.20
N GLU A 356 25.25 23.27 14.39
CA GLU A 356 25.77 22.05 15.02
C GLU A 356 25.51 20.91 14.04
N LYS A 357 26.36 20.82 13.01
CA LYS A 357 26.69 19.55 12.41
C LYS A 357 27.35 18.79 13.53
N SER A 358 26.57 17.94 14.19
CA SER A 358 27.09 16.87 15.01
C SER A 358 28.06 16.06 14.14
N GLU A 359 29.35 16.43 14.18
CA GLU A 359 30.42 15.48 13.97
C GLU A 359 30.28 14.43 15.06
N GLY A 360 29.44 13.44 14.78
CA GLY A 360 29.37 12.19 15.52
C GLY A 360 30.72 11.53 15.40
N SER A 361 31.57 11.87 16.37
CA SER A 361 32.75 11.15 16.81
C SER A 361 32.62 9.66 16.53
N GLY A 362 33.55 9.18 15.71
CA GLY A 362 33.96 7.79 15.78
C GLY A 362 34.45 7.51 17.20
N SER A 363 33.78 6.60 17.87
CA SER A 363 34.37 5.82 18.96
C SER A 363 34.00 4.38 18.71
N GLY A 364 34.98 3.60 18.25
CA GLY A 364 34.88 2.15 18.33
C GLY A 364 34.88 1.70 19.79
N PHE A 365 34.25 0.56 20.06
CA PHE A 365 34.76 -0.48 20.96
C PHE A 365 33.90 -1.74 20.79
N HIS A 366 34.62 -2.84 20.50
CA HIS A 366 34.32 -4.28 20.57
C HIS A 366 33.15 -4.93 19.82
#